data_AF-I0S8W4-F1
#
_entry.id   AF-I0S8W4-F1
#
_cell.length_a   1.000
_cell.length_b   1.000
_cell.length_c   1.000
_cell.angle_alpha   90.00
_cell.angle_beta   90.00
_cell.angle_gamma   90.00
#
_symmetry.space_group_name_H-M   'P 1'
#
loop_
_entity.id
_entity.type
_entity.pdbx_description
1 polymer ?
#
loop_
_entity_poly.entity_id
_entity_poly.type
_entity_poly.pdbx_seq_one_letter_code
_entity_poly.pdbx_strand_id
1 'polypeptide(L)' 'MAKLVLKNPYFEEEITVREDCTYFEHSLDNLNYGHVNCIQLHQIEPNEALITINPKNFAKIEIYDDKEVENETL' A
#
# COMPACT_ATOMS: atom_id res chain seq x y z
N MET A 1 -7.62 6.92 3.43
CA MET A 1 -6.23 6.56 3.79
C MET A 1 -6.19 5.06 3.95
N ALA A 2 -5.03 4.46 3.76
CA ALA A 2 -4.91 3.02 3.79
C ALA A 2 -3.65 2.62 4.55
N LYS A 3 -3.76 1.49 5.22
CA LYS A 3 -2.62 0.81 5.83
C LYS A 3 -2.14 -0.28 4.88
N LEU A 4 -0.83 -0.32 4.62
CA LEU A 4 -0.20 -1.37 3.86
C LEU A 4 0.72 -2.21 4.72
N VAL A 5 0.67 -3.52 4.52
CA VAL A 5 1.64 -4.45 5.07
C VAL A 5 2.41 -5.09 3.90
N LEU A 6 3.68 -4.73 3.79
CA LEU A 6 4.60 -5.15 2.74
C LEU A 6 5.40 -6.37 3.21
N LYS A 7 5.20 -7.53 2.59
CA LYS A 7 5.76 -8.82 3.06
C LYS A 7 6.73 -9.47 2.08
N ASN A 8 7.82 -9.97 2.62
CA ASN A 8 8.84 -10.82 2.01
C ASN A 8 9.28 -11.89 3.03
N PRO A 9 9.94 -13.00 2.63
CA PRO A 9 10.22 -14.15 3.52
C PRO A 9 10.91 -13.81 4.85
N TYR A 10 11.66 -12.71 4.92
CA TYR A 10 12.37 -12.24 6.12
C TYR A 10 12.17 -10.75 6.38
N PHE A 11 11.14 -10.15 5.79
CA PHE A 11 10.89 -8.72 5.88
C PHE A 11 9.38 -8.45 5.91
N GLU A 12 8.95 -7.70 6.90
CA GLU A 12 7.60 -7.20 7.04
C GLU A 12 7.69 -5.73 7.46
N GLU A 13 7.06 -4.87 6.69
CA GLU A 13 7.00 -3.44 7.00
C GLU A 13 5.56 -2.96 6.87
N GLU A 14 5.16 -2.15 7.85
CA GLU A 14 3.85 -1.51 7.90
C GLU A 14 4.01 -0.02 7.62
N ILE A 15 3.20 0.49 6.69
CA ILE A 15 3.14 1.92 6.37
C ILE A 15 1.69 2.40 6.30
N THR A 16 1.45 3.64 6.70
CA THR A 16 0.18 4.32 6.50
C THR A 16 0.35 5.33 5.39
N VAL A 17 -0.57 5.36 4.42
CA VAL A 17 -0.50 6.28 3.28
C VAL A 17 -1.78 7.10 3.12
N ARG A 18 -1.68 8.26 2.46
CA ARG A 18 -2.83 9.14 2.21
C ARG A 18 -3.82 8.53 1.21
N GLU A 19 -3.31 7.74 0.26
CA GLU A 19 -4.09 7.04 -0.76
C GLU A 19 -5.11 6.06 -0.15
N ASP A 20 -6.18 5.77 -0.87
CA ASP A 20 -7.22 4.82 -0.49
C ASP A 20 -7.18 3.55 -1.37
N CYS A 21 -8.01 2.55 -1.03
CA CYS A 21 -8.08 1.30 -1.80
C CYS A 21 -8.39 1.53 -3.29
N THR A 22 -9.23 2.50 -3.62
CA THR A 22 -9.58 2.86 -5.01
C THR A 22 -8.34 3.28 -5.80
N TYR A 23 -7.46 4.08 -5.19
CA TYR A 23 -6.19 4.48 -5.82
C TYR A 23 -5.31 3.26 -6.12
N PHE A 24 -5.27 2.28 -5.21
CA PHE A 24 -4.48 1.06 -5.40
C PHE A 24 -5.03 0.19 -6.53
N GLU A 25 -6.34 0.00 -6.62
CA GLU A 25 -6.99 -0.73 -7.72
C GLU A 25 -6.61 -0.14 -9.08
N HIS A 26 -6.77 1.18 -9.25
CA HIS A 26 -6.39 1.87 -10.49
C HIS A 26 -4.89 1.79 -10.79
N SER A 27 -4.04 1.86 -9.77
CA SER A 27 -2.59 1.79 -9.94
C SER A 27 -2.12 0.38 -10.34
N LEU A 28 -2.75 -0.66 -9.77
CA LEU A 28 -2.49 -2.05 -10.12
C LEU A 28 -2.93 -2.36 -11.55
N ASP A 29 -4.08 -1.85 -11.99
CA ASP A 29 -4.53 -1.98 -13.38
C ASP A 29 -3.49 -1.38 -14.35
N ASN A 30 -3.04 -0.15 -14.10
CA ASN A 30 -2.01 0.49 -14.92
C ASN A 30 -0.69 -0.31 -14.93
N LEU A 31 -0.33 -0.95 -13.81
CA LEU A 31 0.86 -1.79 -13.72
C LEU A 31 0.71 -3.09 -14.52
N ASN A 32 -0.49 -3.69 -14.52
CA ASN A 32 -0.80 -4.92 -15.25
C ASN A 32 -0.82 -4.72 -16.77
N TYR A 33 -1.33 -3.56 -17.24
CA TYR A 33 -1.29 -3.19 -18.66
C TYR A 33 0.08 -2.66 -19.11
N GLY A 34 1.06 -2.57 -18.19
CA GLY A 34 2.41 -2.12 -18.49
C GLY A 34 2.54 -0.61 -18.72
N HIS A 35 1.55 0.18 -18.30
CA HIS A 35 1.60 1.65 -18.38
C HIS A 35 2.59 2.23 -17.37
N VAL A 36 2.75 1.58 -16.21
CA VAL A 36 3.70 1.97 -15.16
C VAL A 36 4.41 0.75 -14.57
N ASN A 37 5.60 0.95 -14.02
CA ASN A 37 6.38 -0.12 -13.36
C ASN A 37 6.40 -0.02 -11.83
N CYS A 38 5.98 1.12 -11.29
CA CYS A 38 5.99 1.42 -9.87
C CYS A 38 4.74 2.23 -9.51
N ILE A 39 4.41 2.25 -8.23
CA ILE A 39 3.33 3.06 -7.64
C ILE A 39 3.97 4.09 -6.72
N GLN A 40 3.57 5.35 -6.84
CA GLN A 40 4.03 6.44 -5.97
C GLN A 40 2.98 6.65 -4.87
N LEU A 41 3.42 6.79 -3.63
CA LEU A 41 2.53 6.89 -2.46
C LEU A 41 2.99 8.03 -1.55
N HIS A 42 2.02 8.68 -0.89
CA HIS A 42 2.29 9.66 0.16
C HIS A 42 2.21 8.97 1.52
N GLN A 43 3.35 8.49 2.01
CA GLN A 43 3.48 7.90 3.34
C GLN A 43 3.25 8.97 4.42
N ILE A 44 2.48 8.60 5.43
CA ILE A 44 2.18 9.37 6.64
C ILE A 44 2.97 8.78 7.82
N GLU A 45 2.94 7.45 7.97
CA GLU A 45 3.63 6.72 9.03
C GLU A 45 4.51 5.61 8.45
N PRO A 46 5.67 5.30 9.08
CA PRO A 46 6.18 5.86 10.34
C PRO A 46 6.76 7.28 10.21
N ASN A 47 7.03 7.74 8.99
CA ASN A 47 7.51 9.10 8.73
C ASN A 47 6.84 9.64 7.46
N GLU A 48 6.62 10.96 7.41
CA GLU A 48 6.05 11.60 6.23
C GLU A 48 7.06 11.59 5.07
N ALA A 49 6.71 10.93 3.96
CA ALA A 49 7.58 10.80 2.81
C ALA A 49 6.80 10.54 1.52
N LEU A 50 7.34 11.03 0.40
CA LEU A 50 6.92 10.59 -0.92
C LEU A 50 7.74 9.36 -1.30
N ILE A 51 7.11 8.19 -1.32
CA ILE A 51 7.77 6.92 -1.59
C ILE A 51 7.35 6.37 -2.96
N THR A 52 8.19 5.49 -3.50
CA THR A 52 7.87 4.74 -4.72
C THR A 52 8.09 3.26 -4.44
N ILE A 53 7.05 2.45 -4.64
CA ILE A 53 7.11 1.01 -4.47
C ILE A 53 6.98 0.32 -5.83
N ASN A 54 7.73 -0.75 -6.03
CA ASN A 54 7.46 -1.70 -7.10
C ASN A 54 6.77 -2.92 -6.48
N PRO A 55 5.46 -3.12 -6.72
CA PRO A 55 4.72 -4.24 -6.13
C PRO A 55 5.33 -5.62 -6.42
N LYS A 56 6.05 -5.77 -7.55
CA LYS A 56 6.71 -7.03 -7.94
C LYS A 56 7.89 -7.41 -7.04
N ASN A 57 8.38 -6.50 -6.20
CA ASN A 57 9.48 -6.76 -5.26
C ASN A 57 9.02 -7.35 -3.93
N PHE A 58 7.71 -7.51 -3.74
CA PHE A 58 7.12 -8.06 -2.51
C PHE A 58 6.45 -9.40 -2.80
N ALA A 59 6.62 -10.37 -1.91
CA ALA A 59 5.94 -11.65 -1.98
C ALA A 59 4.43 -11.50 -1.76
N LYS A 60 4.02 -10.54 -0.91
CA LYS A 60 2.63 -10.20 -0.66
C LYS A 60 2.51 -8.73 -0.23
N ILE A 61 1.42 -8.09 -0.64
CA ILE A 61 1.01 -6.77 -0.15
C ILE A 61 -0.42 -6.92 0.37
N GLU A 62 -0.65 -6.55 1.62
CA GLU A 62 -1.98 -6.46 2.22
C GLU A 62 -2.37 -4.98 2.32
N ILE A 63 -3.61 -4.65 1.96
CA ILE A 63 -4.13 -3.28 1.91
C ILE A 63 -5.40 -3.28 2.76
N TYR A 64 -5.45 -2.40 3.75
CA TYR A 64 -6.59 -2.22 4.65
C TYR A 64 -7.11 -0.80 4.51
N ASP A 65 -8.43 -0.65 4.29
CA ASP A 65 -9.07 0.66 4.35
C ASP A 65 -9.12 1.09 5.82
N ASP A 66 -8.65 2.31 6.09
CA ASP A 66 -8.64 2.87 7.45
C ASP A 66 -10.08 3.03 8.01
N LYS A 67 -11.09 2.99 7.14
CA LYS A 67 -12.50 2.98 7.54
C LYS A 67 -12.97 1.68 8.20
N GLU A 68 -12.21 0.59 8.12
CA GLU A 68 -12.63 -0.71 8.67
C GLU A 68 -12.06 -1.02 10.07
N VAL A 69 -11.12 -0.23 10.59
CA VAL A 69 -10.41 -0.55 11.84
C VAL A 69 -11.19 -0.12 13.11
N GLU A 70 -12.32 0.59 12.98
CA GLU A 70 -13.16 0.95 14.15
C GLU A 70 -14.03 -0.21 14.71
N ASN A 71 -14.06 -1.39 14.07
CA ASN A 71 -15.00 -2.47 14.41
C ASN A 71 -14.38 -3.78 14.93
N GLU A 72 -13.24 -3.74 15.65
CA GLU A 72 -12.72 -4.92 16.39
C GLU A 72 -12.38 -4.64 17.87
N THR A 73 -13.19 -3.80 18.52
CA THR A 73 -13.28 -3.78 20.00
C THR A 73 -14.74 -3.83 20.45
N LEU A 74 -15.26 -5.04 20.65
CA LEU A 74 -16.45 -5.35 21.44
C LEU A 74 -16.08 -6.32 22.58
#